data_AF-A0A8K0RB57-F1
#
_entry.id   AF-A0A8K0RB57-F1
#
_cell.length_a   1.000
_cell.length_b   1.000
_cell.length_c   1.000
_cell.angle_alpha   90.00
_cell.angle_beta   90.00
_cell.angle_gamma   90.00
#
_symmetry.space_group_name_H-M   'P 1'
#
loop_
_entity.id
_entity.type
_entity.pdbx_description
1 polymer ?
#
loop_
_entity_poly.entity_id
_entity_poly.type
_entity_poly.pdbx_seq_one_letter_code
_entity_poly.pdbx_strand_id
1 'polypeptide(L)'
;MSPIYDLCSALHKNCTDCIGFLEQDEYRFVVYNDAVSTTQSSIPVTSLCSLLEQGSVFTRRKRYCLAFMLAASFMRLGATPWFNTRLQKDNIVFFSNSSDPQAAILDCPYITQEMCKATHFRKNLGTGDAQSSSVLDWAAAMQWSKLASEEAGPDYAGAVDWCLRANELNDPNWRKDFAQNVLIPLELCYRQILQKP
;
A
#
# COMPACT_ATOMS: atom_id res chain seq x y z
N MET A 1 12.99 20.70 -13.11
CA MET A 1 11.66 20.81 -12.46
C MET A 1 11.63 22.10 -11.67
N SER A 2 10.52 22.83 -11.70
CA SER A 2 10.38 24.15 -11.05
C SER A 2 9.28 24.14 -9.99
N PRO A 3 9.40 24.96 -8.93
CA PRO A 3 8.33 25.13 -7.95
C PRO A 3 7.10 25.76 -8.62
N ILE A 4 5.92 25.28 -8.23
CA ILE A 4 4.61 25.77 -8.68
C ILE A 4 4.10 26.78 -7.66
N TYR A 5 3.97 28.03 -8.07
CA TYR A 5 3.41 29.11 -7.23
C TYR A 5 1.93 29.36 -7.50
N ASP A 6 1.45 29.04 -8.69
CA ASP A 6 0.05 29.13 -9.09
C ASP A 6 -0.32 27.86 -9.85
N LEU A 7 -1.16 27.04 -9.23
CA LEU A 7 -1.59 25.77 -9.79
C LEU A 7 -2.45 25.94 -11.05
N CYS A 8 -3.31 26.97 -11.10
CA CYS A 8 -4.20 27.18 -12.25
C CYS A 8 -3.39 27.57 -13.48
N SER A 9 -2.43 28.50 -13.34
CA SER A 9 -1.53 28.87 -14.43
C SER A 9 -0.61 27.73 -14.85
N ALA A 10 -0.17 26.90 -13.89
CA ALA A 10 0.68 25.75 -14.17
C ALA A 10 -0.07 24.64 -14.93
N LEU A 11 -1.32 24.35 -14.56
CA LEU A 11 -2.19 23.38 -15.24
C LEU A 11 -2.66 23.86 -16.62
N HIS A 12 -2.78 25.18 -16.82
CA HIS A 12 -3.13 25.75 -18.12
C HIS A 12 -2.00 25.63 -19.15
N LYS A 13 -0.75 25.44 -18.70
CA LYS A 13 0.35 25.09 -19.59
C LYS A 13 0.12 23.65 -20.06
N ASN A 14 -0.15 23.48 -21.36
CA ASN A 14 -0.16 22.17 -22.03
C ASN A 14 1.26 21.58 -22.07
N CYS A 15 1.79 21.21 -20.91
CA CYS A 15 3.00 20.43 -20.77
C CYS A 15 2.61 18.95 -20.85
N THR A 16 3.31 18.15 -21.63
CA THR A 16 3.04 16.70 -21.77
C THR A 16 3.69 15.84 -20.69
N ASP A 17 4.51 16.46 -19.83
CA ASP A 17 5.33 15.81 -18.81
C ASP A 17 5.06 16.40 -17.41
N CYS A 18 6.08 16.37 -16.54
CA CYS A 18 6.09 17.00 -15.22
C CYS A 18 5.86 18.52 -15.32
N ILE A 19 4.75 19.00 -14.75
CA ILE A 19 4.37 20.41 -14.67
C ILE A 19 5.26 21.17 -13.70
N GLY A 20 5.66 20.54 -12.59
CA GLY A 20 6.48 21.14 -11.55
C GLY A 20 6.26 20.47 -10.19
N PHE A 21 6.61 21.16 -9.11
CA PHE A 21 6.40 20.64 -7.75
C PHE A 21 5.81 21.68 -6.80
N LEU A 22 5.01 21.23 -5.84
CA LEU A 22 4.55 22.01 -4.69
C LEU A 22 5.38 21.58 -3.48
N GLU A 23 5.96 22.53 -2.76
CA GLU A 23 6.64 22.28 -1.50
C GLU A 23 5.75 22.72 -0.35
N GLN A 24 5.51 21.81 0.58
CA GLN A 24 4.83 22.10 1.83
C GLN A 24 5.52 21.32 2.96
N ASP A 25 6.08 22.07 3.91
CA ASP A 25 6.86 21.54 5.04
C ASP A 25 8.03 20.66 4.56
N GLU A 26 8.09 19.38 4.99
CA GLU A 26 9.11 18.41 4.57
C GLU A 26 8.73 17.62 3.30
N TYR A 27 7.57 17.91 2.69
CA TYR A 27 7.05 17.15 1.56
C TYR A 27 7.15 17.94 0.25
N ARG A 28 7.60 17.24 -0.80
CA ARG A 28 7.60 17.74 -2.19
C ARG A 28 6.61 16.93 -3.02
N PHE A 29 5.55 17.58 -3.46
CA PHE A 29 4.52 16.98 -4.31
C PHE A 29 4.80 17.33 -5.76
N VAL A 30 5.11 16.33 -6.58
CA VAL A 30 5.36 16.54 -8.01
C VAL A 30 4.06 16.40 -8.78
N VAL A 31 3.76 17.37 -9.64
CA VAL A 31 2.54 17.41 -10.45
C VAL A 31 2.88 17.03 -11.89
N TYR A 32 2.17 16.05 -12.43
CA TYR A 32 2.27 15.61 -13.81
C TYR A 32 0.97 15.96 -14.55
N ASN A 33 1.09 16.34 -15.82
CA ASN A 33 -0.10 16.49 -16.65
C ASN A 33 -0.51 15.12 -17.19
N ASP A 34 -1.78 14.77 -17.06
CA ASP A 34 -2.35 13.58 -17.71
C ASP A 34 -2.72 13.89 -19.18
N ALA A 35 -1.81 14.55 -19.90
CA ALA A 35 -1.97 14.78 -21.34
C ALA A 35 -1.60 13.53 -22.18
N VAL A 36 -1.43 12.37 -21.54
CA VAL A 36 -1.19 11.07 -22.18
C VAL A 36 -2.50 10.27 -22.34
N SER A 37 -3.66 10.87 -22.08
CA SER A 37 -4.95 10.22 -22.35
C SER A 37 -5.29 10.06 -23.86
N THR A 38 -4.43 10.46 -24.81
CA THR A 38 -4.75 10.33 -26.25
C THR A 38 -3.70 9.64 -27.13
N THR A 39 -2.51 9.25 -26.62
CA THR A 39 -1.61 8.35 -27.38
C THR A 39 -0.86 7.39 -26.46
N GLN A 40 -1.38 6.17 -26.38
CA GLN A 40 -0.73 4.89 -26.06
C GLN A 40 0.79 4.92 -25.80
N SER A 41 1.14 5.08 -24.53
CA SER A 41 1.96 4.10 -23.81
C SER A 41 1.54 4.12 -22.34
N SER A 42 0.34 3.60 -22.07
CA SER A 42 -0.12 3.34 -20.70
C SER A 42 1.00 2.57 -20.00
N ILE A 43 1.68 3.20 -19.04
CA ILE A 43 2.62 2.51 -18.18
C ILE A 43 1.88 1.29 -17.64
N PRO A 44 2.37 0.06 -17.83
CA PRO A 44 1.64 -1.12 -17.42
C PRO A 44 1.48 -1.08 -15.90
N VAL A 45 0.23 -1.06 -15.43
CA VAL A 45 -0.11 -1.08 -14.01
C VAL A 45 -0.52 -2.49 -13.64
N THR A 46 0.10 -3.04 -12.60
CA THR A 46 -0.24 -4.35 -12.06
C THR A 46 -0.66 -4.21 -10.61
N SER A 47 -1.79 -4.80 -10.21
CA SER A 47 -2.22 -4.80 -8.81
C SER A 47 -1.48 -5.85 -7.99
N LEU A 48 -1.43 -5.66 -6.67
CA LEU A 48 -0.92 -6.67 -5.76
C LEU A 48 -1.74 -7.96 -5.86
N CYS A 49 -3.06 -7.89 -6.10
CA CYS A 49 -3.89 -9.07 -6.31
C CYS A 49 -3.36 -9.94 -7.45
N SER A 50 -3.16 -9.35 -8.63
CA SER A 50 -2.68 -10.09 -9.81
C SER A 50 -1.26 -10.64 -9.60
N LEU A 51 -0.39 -9.93 -8.87
CA LEU A 51 0.94 -10.43 -8.56
C LEU A 51 0.91 -11.62 -7.59
N LEU A 52 0.01 -11.61 -6.60
CA LEU A 52 -0.13 -12.70 -5.65
C LEU A 52 -0.62 -13.98 -6.32
N GLU A 53 -1.50 -13.86 -7.32
CA GLU A 53 -1.97 -14.99 -8.13
C GLU A 53 -0.85 -15.61 -9.00
N GLN A 54 0.12 -14.80 -9.43
CA GLN A 54 1.26 -15.27 -10.22
C GLN A 54 2.32 -16.00 -9.37
N GLY A 55 2.36 -15.77 -8.05
CA GLY A 55 3.14 -16.51 -7.04
C GLY A 55 4.68 -16.42 -7.11
N SER A 56 5.26 -16.31 -8.29
CA SER A 56 6.70 -16.42 -8.56
C SER A 56 7.51 -15.16 -8.27
N VAL A 57 6.85 -14.02 -8.02
CA VAL A 57 7.51 -12.71 -7.92
C VAL A 57 7.97 -12.39 -6.48
N PHE A 58 7.43 -13.08 -5.47
CA PHE A 58 7.62 -12.74 -4.06
C PHE A 58 8.69 -13.57 -3.35
N THR A 59 9.96 -13.16 -3.51
CA THR A 59 11.02 -13.66 -2.63
C THR A 59 10.75 -13.29 -1.17
N ARG A 60 11.39 -13.99 -0.24
CA ARG A 60 11.34 -13.63 1.20
C ARG A 60 11.67 -12.14 1.39
N ARG A 61 12.77 -11.65 0.81
CA ARG A 61 13.16 -10.23 0.90
C ARG A 61 12.08 -9.27 0.42
N LYS A 62 11.47 -9.54 -0.74
CA LYS A 62 10.41 -8.70 -1.32
C LYS A 62 9.15 -8.66 -0.45
N ARG A 63 8.77 -9.77 0.18
CA ARG A 63 7.62 -9.82 1.12
C ARG A 63 7.82 -8.93 2.34
N TYR A 64 9.01 -8.92 2.93
CA TYR A 64 9.30 -8.12 4.12
C TYR A 64 9.36 -6.64 3.80
N CYS A 65 10.02 -6.29 2.68
CA CYS A 65 10.06 -4.92 2.19
C CYS A 65 8.65 -4.38 2.01
N LEU A 66 7.81 -5.13 1.28
CA LEU A 66 6.44 -4.72 1.01
C LEU A 66 5.60 -4.65 2.28
N ALA A 67 5.67 -5.64 3.17
CA ALA A 67 4.95 -5.65 4.44
C ALA A 67 5.31 -4.42 5.30
N PHE A 68 6.61 -4.10 5.42
CA PHE A 68 7.07 -2.93 6.14
C PHE A 68 6.55 -1.63 5.52
N MET A 69 6.67 -1.47 4.19
CA MET A 69 6.18 -0.28 3.49
C MET A 69 4.67 -0.08 3.64
N LEU A 70 3.89 -1.17 3.57
CA LEU A 70 2.43 -1.11 3.76
C LEU A 70 2.07 -0.76 5.20
N ALA A 71 2.73 -1.36 6.19
CA ALA A 71 2.52 -1.02 7.60
C ALA A 71 2.88 0.43 7.91
N ALA A 72 4.02 0.92 7.43
CA ALA A 72 4.44 2.31 7.59
C ALA A 72 3.48 3.29 6.91
N SER A 73 2.98 2.93 5.72
CA SER A 73 2.02 3.74 4.99
C SER A 73 0.65 3.76 5.68
N PHE A 74 0.18 2.63 6.19
CA PHE A 74 -1.04 2.56 7.00
C PHE A 74 -0.96 3.45 8.24
N MET A 75 0.16 3.41 8.95
CA MET A 75 0.38 4.25 10.14
C MET A 75 0.39 5.75 9.81
N ARG A 76 0.99 6.15 8.67
CA ARG A 76 1.05 7.56 8.24
C ARG A 76 -0.28 8.06 7.67
N LEU A 77 -0.92 7.26 6.82
CA LEU A 77 -2.12 7.65 6.07
C LEU A 77 -3.41 7.46 6.88
N GLY A 78 -3.45 6.53 7.84
CA GLY A 78 -4.63 6.29 8.68
C GLY A 78 -4.99 7.45 9.62
N ALA A 79 -4.15 8.49 9.69
CA ALA A 79 -4.47 9.76 10.34
C ALA A 79 -5.12 10.79 9.41
N THR A 80 -5.13 10.52 8.10
CA THR A 80 -5.59 11.46 7.09
C THR A 80 -7.03 11.13 6.66
N PRO A 81 -7.88 12.13 6.40
CA PRO A 81 -9.24 11.90 5.87
C PRO A 81 -9.23 11.26 4.47
N TRP A 82 -8.08 11.24 3.82
CA TRP A 82 -7.89 10.77 2.46
C TRP A 82 -7.91 9.24 2.43
N PHE A 83 -7.60 8.59 3.55
CA PHE A 83 -7.55 7.15 3.71
C PHE A 83 -8.71 6.62 4.58
N ASN A 84 -9.95 6.96 4.20
CA ASN A 84 -11.17 6.54 4.91
C ASN A 84 -11.70 5.16 4.49
N THR A 85 -11.04 4.47 3.56
CA THR A 85 -11.44 3.13 3.11
C THR A 85 -10.43 2.08 3.55
N ARG A 86 -10.90 0.85 3.78
CA ARG A 86 -10.04 -0.30 4.09
C ARG A 86 -9.03 -0.51 2.95
N LEU A 87 -7.74 -0.64 3.28
CA LEU A 87 -6.72 -0.99 2.30
C LEU A 87 -7.01 -2.39 1.76
N GLN A 88 -7.19 -2.53 0.45
CA GLN A 88 -7.35 -3.83 -0.22
C GLN A 88 -6.20 -4.08 -1.19
N LYS A 89 -5.94 -5.36 -1.50
CA LYS A 89 -4.90 -5.77 -2.44
C LYS A 89 -5.08 -5.18 -3.85
N ASP A 90 -6.32 -4.89 -4.25
CA ASP A 90 -6.64 -4.29 -5.54
C ASP A 90 -6.29 -2.79 -5.61
N ASN A 91 -6.23 -2.14 -4.44
CA ASN A 91 -5.86 -0.74 -4.29
C ASN A 91 -4.34 -0.52 -4.15
N ILE A 92 -3.55 -1.60 -4.12
CA ILE A 92 -2.09 -1.51 -4.11
C ILE A 92 -1.61 -1.84 -5.52
N VAL A 93 -1.00 -0.88 -6.18
CA VAL A 93 -0.58 -1.00 -7.58
C VAL A 93 0.90 -0.71 -7.75
N PHE A 94 1.45 -1.28 -8.82
CA PHE A 94 2.85 -1.12 -9.18
C PHE A 94 2.93 -0.75 -10.66
N PHE A 95 3.76 0.26 -10.95
CA PHE A 95 4.01 0.72 -12.31
C PHE A 95 5.24 -0.01 -12.86
N SER A 96 5.09 -0.66 -14.01
CA SER A 96 6.17 -1.39 -14.65
C SER A 96 7.06 -0.43 -15.47
N ASN A 97 8.35 -0.38 -15.16
CA ASN A 97 9.31 0.31 -16.02
C ASN A 97 9.71 -0.62 -17.18
N SER A 98 9.70 -0.13 -18.42
CA SER A 98 9.86 -0.92 -19.64
C SER A 98 11.23 -1.59 -19.81
N SER A 99 12.22 -1.26 -18.98
CA SER A 99 13.59 -1.77 -19.08
C SER A 99 13.88 -3.01 -18.23
N ASP A 100 13.12 -3.26 -17.17
CA ASP A 100 13.18 -4.50 -16.36
C ASP A 100 11.84 -4.72 -15.62
N PRO A 101 10.95 -5.57 -16.18
CA PRO A 101 9.63 -5.81 -15.61
C PRO A 101 9.63 -6.61 -14.29
N GLN A 102 10.76 -7.11 -13.78
CA GLN A 102 10.74 -7.99 -12.60
C GLN A 102 11.65 -7.54 -11.45
N ALA A 103 12.70 -6.76 -11.74
CA ALA A 103 13.62 -6.32 -10.69
C ALA A 103 13.06 -5.20 -9.81
N ALA A 104 12.29 -4.26 -10.37
CA ALA A 104 11.93 -3.01 -9.68
C ALA A 104 10.43 -2.87 -9.29
N ILE A 105 9.57 -3.82 -9.69
CA ILE A 105 8.12 -3.64 -9.53
C ILE A 105 7.71 -3.48 -8.07
N LEU A 106 8.33 -4.17 -7.12
CA LEU A 106 7.84 -4.23 -5.73
C LEU A 106 8.41 -3.18 -4.76
N ASP A 107 9.38 -2.37 -5.20
CA ASP A 107 10.06 -1.42 -4.31
C ASP A 107 9.30 -0.09 -4.16
N CYS A 108 8.38 0.20 -5.07
CA CYS A 108 7.58 1.42 -5.08
C CYS A 108 6.10 1.08 -5.21
N PRO A 109 5.43 0.53 -4.17
CA PRO A 109 3.99 0.37 -4.17
C PRO A 109 3.30 1.74 -4.15
N TYR A 110 2.22 1.86 -4.92
CA TYR A 110 1.33 3.01 -4.89
C TYR A 110 -0.03 2.57 -4.38
N ILE A 111 -0.72 3.47 -3.69
CA ILE A 111 -2.09 3.26 -3.25
C ILE A 111 -3.01 4.02 -4.20
N THR A 112 -3.89 3.30 -4.87
CA THR A 112 -4.98 3.88 -5.65
C THR A 112 -6.24 3.86 -4.81
N GLN A 113 -6.81 5.04 -4.58
CA GLN A 113 -8.09 5.16 -3.92
C GLN A 113 -8.97 6.05 -4.78
N GLU A 114 -10.20 5.60 -5.03
CA GLU A 114 -11.22 6.53 -5.49
C GLU A 114 -11.42 7.55 -4.36
N MET A 115 -11.03 8.81 -4.59
CA MET A 115 -11.43 9.88 -3.69
C MET A 115 -12.95 9.84 -3.64
N CYS A 116 -13.50 9.35 -2.53
CA CYS A 116 -14.93 9.13 -2.42
C CYS A 116 -15.62 10.43 -2.85
N LYS A 117 -16.50 10.32 -3.85
CA LYS A 117 -17.52 11.34 -4.09
C LYS A 117 -18.18 11.55 -2.74
N ALA A 118 -17.89 12.69 -2.11
CA ALA A 118 -18.57 13.08 -0.89
C ALA A 118 -20.07 12.97 -1.17
N THR A 119 -20.77 12.11 -0.46
CA THR A 119 -22.19 12.28 -0.12
C THR A 119 -22.70 11.09 0.69
N HIS A 120 -23.48 11.42 1.70
CA HIS A 120 -24.20 10.55 2.62
C HIS A 120 -25.21 9.56 1.98
N PHE A 121 -25.15 9.29 0.67
CA PHE A 121 -26.15 8.50 -0.07
C PHE A 121 -25.89 7.00 -0.16
N ARG A 122 -24.80 6.47 0.42
CA ARG A 122 -24.52 5.02 0.44
C ARG A 122 -25.01 4.30 1.70
N LYS A 123 -26.10 4.75 2.32
CA LYS A 123 -26.74 3.99 3.42
C LYS A 123 -27.52 2.75 2.96
N ASN A 124 -27.70 2.52 1.65
CA ASN A 124 -28.55 1.44 1.14
C ASN A 124 -27.91 0.62 0.02
N LEU A 125 -26.79 -0.05 0.28
CA LEU A 125 -26.43 -1.24 -0.49
C LEU A 125 -26.10 -2.36 0.48
N GLY A 126 -27.06 -3.27 0.63
CA GLY A 126 -26.92 -4.46 1.47
C GLY A 126 -25.70 -5.26 1.04
N THR A 127 -24.88 -5.61 2.03
CA THR A 127 -23.84 -6.62 1.90
C THR A 127 -24.53 -7.98 1.89
N GLY A 128 -24.47 -8.67 0.75
CA GLY A 128 -24.88 -10.06 0.64
C GLY A 128 -24.04 -10.98 1.54
N ASP A 129 -24.64 -12.11 1.89
CA ASP A 129 -24.21 -13.01 2.95
C ASP A 129 -22.90 -13.73 2.59
N ALA A 130 -21.77 -13.16 3.04
CA ALA A 130 -20.41 -13.70 2.84
C ALA A 130 -19.69 -14.02 4.17
N GLN A 131 -20.44 -14.24 5.26
CA GLN A 131 -19.85 -14.44 6.59
C GLN A 131 -19.09 -15.78 6.73
N SER A 132 -19.48 -16.83 6.01
CA SER A 132 -18.83 -18.15 6.09
C SER A 132 -17.43 -18.18 5.46
N SER A 133 -17.21 -17.48 4.33
CA SER A 133 -15.88 -17.38 3.69
C SER A 133 -14.90 -16.63 4.59
N SER A 134 -15.33 -15.51 5.19
CA SER A 134 -14.44 -14.68 6.01
C SER A 134 -13.89 -15.40 7.25
N VAL A 135 -14.67 -16.30 7.86
CA VAL A 135 -14.22 -17.08 9.02
C VAL A 135 -13.22 -18.16 8.62
N LEU A 136 -13.46 -18.82 7.48
CA LEU A 136 -12.53 -19.83 6.94
C LEU A 136 -11.21 -19.19 6.49
N ASP A 137 -11.27 -18.04 5.81
CA ASP A 137 -10.10 -17.28 5.38
C ASP A 137 -9.29 -16.78 6.59
N TRP A 138 -9.97 -16.30 7.64
CA TRP A 138 -9.32 -15.92 8.90
C TRP A 138 -8.66 -17.11 9.59
N ALA A 139 -9.35 -18.26 9.70
CA ALA A 139 -8.80 -19.46 10.31
C ALA A 139 -7.57 -19.98 9.52
N ALA A 140 -7.64 -19.95 8.19
CA ALA A 140 -6.52 -20.29 7.32
C ALA A 140 -5.34 -19.32 7.52
N ALA A 141 -5.60 -18.01 7.60
CA ALA A 141 -4.57 -17.00 7.84
C ALA A 141 -3.92 -17.16 9.24
N MET A 142 -4.71 -17.48 10.26
CA MET A 142 -4.24 -17.76 11.62
C MET A 142 -3.43 -19.06 11.72
N GLN A 143 -3.78 -20.07 10.92
CA GLN A 143 -2.99 -21.29 10.82
C GLN A 143 -1.68 -21.02 10.07
N TRP A 144 -1.75 -20.24 8.98
CA TRP A 144 -0.57 -19.85 8.22
C TRP A 144 0.40 -19.00 9.06
N SER A 145 -0.07 -18.06 9.89
CA SER A 145 0.81 -17.23 10.72
C SER A 145 1.69 -18.07 11.66
N LYS A 146 1.17 -19.19 12.19
CA LYS A 146 1.93 -20.13 13.02
C LYS A 146 3.06 -20.80 12.22
N LEU A 147 2.77 -21.22 10.99
CA LEU A 147 3.75 -21.82 10.09
C LEU A 147 4.77 -20.80 9.56
N ALA A 148 4.35 -19.55 9.41
CA ALA A 148 5.21 -18.45 8.98
C ALA A 148 6.36 -18.20 9.96
N SER A 149 6.28 -18.63 11.22
CA SER A 149 7.42 -18.53 12.15
C SER A 149 8.61 -19.38 11.70
N GLU A 150 8.37 -20.52 11.05
CA GLU A 150 9.43 -21.40 10.54
C GLU A 150 10.06 -20.85 9.26
N GLU A 151 9.23 -20.27 8.38
CA GLU A 151 9.65 -19.73 7.09
C GLU A 151 10.24 -18.32 7.21
N ALA A 152 9.61 -17.46 7.99
CA ALA A 152 9.84 -16.02 8.11
C ALA A 152 10.37 -15.60 9.49
N GLY A 153 10.48 -16.51 10.45
CA GLY A 153 10.95 -16.18 11.79
C GLY A 153 9.87 -15.57 12.69
N PRO A 154 10.11 -15.58 14.00
CA PRO A 154 9.09 -15.29 15.01
C PRO A 154 8.61 -13.84 14.98
N ASP A 155 9.49 -12.88 14.70
CA ASP A 155 9.13 -11.45 14.69
C ASP A 155 8.14 -11.11 13.57
N TYR A 156 8.34 -11.67 12.37
CA TYR A 156 7.42 -11.49 11.25
C TYR A 156 6.08 -12.19 11.50
N ALA A 157 6.14 -13.43 12.01
CA ALA A 157 4.94 -14.20 12.34
C ALA A 157 4.11 -13.53 13.44
N GLY A 158 4.76 -12.97 14.46
CA GLY A 158 4.12 -12.22 15.54
C GLY A 158 3.43 -10.96 15.06
N ALA A 159 4.06 -10.20 14.13
CA ALA A 159 3.44 -9.04 13.52
C ALA A 159 2.18 -9.40 12.72
N VAL A 160 2.20 -10.50 11.96
CA VAL A 160 1.04 -11.00 11.23
C VAL A 160 -0.06 -11.45 12.19
N ASP A 161 0.28 -12.24 13.20
CA ASP A 161 -0.67 -12.75 14.21
C ASP A 161 -1.36 -11.59 14.95
N TRP A 162 -0.62 -10.55 15.33
CA TRP A 162 -1.20 -9.35 15.93
C TRP A 162 -2.22 -8.68 15.00
N CYS A 163 -1.88 -8.48 13.73
CA CYS A 163 -2.78 -7.90 12.74
C CYS A 163 -4.07 -8.73 12.55
N LEU A 164 -3.98 -10.06 12.59
CA LEU A 164 -5.15 -10.94 12.46
C LEU A 164 -6.05 -10.96 13.70
N ARG A 165 -5.51 -10.63 14.88
CA ARG A 165 -6.25 -10.54 16.15
C ARG A 165 -6.78 -9.15 16.45
N ALA A 166 -6.18 -8.11 15.88
CA ALA A 166 -6.64 -6.73 15.98
C ALA A 166 -7.95 -6.59 15.18
N ASN A 167 -9.05 -7.09 15.76
CA ASN A 167 -10.36 -7.13 15.11
C ASN A 167 -10.88 -5.71 14.82
N GLU A 168 -10.58 -4.74 15.70
CA GLU A 168 -10.88 -3.32 15.52
C GLU A 168 -9.81 -2.43 16.22
N LEU A 169 -9.40 -1.33 15.59
CA LEU A 169 -8.42 -0.36 16.12
C LEU A 169 -9.13 0.76 16.91
N ASN A 170 -10.05 0.39 17.80
CA ASN A 170 -10.88 1.35 18.54
C ASN A 170 -10.16 1.99 19.74
N ASP A 171 -9.04 1.39 20.19
CA ASP A 171 -8.25 1.96 21.27
C ASP A 171 -7.54 3.23 20.78
N PRO A 172 -7.64 4.39 21.46
CA PRO A 172 -6.91 5.60 21.08
C PRO A 172 -5.38 5.40 20.99
N ASN A 173 -4.84 4.37 21.65
CA ASN A 173 -3.43 4.00 21.62
C ASN A 173 -3.07 3.00 20.53
N TRP A 174 -4.01 2.64 19.64
CA TRP A 174 -3.78 1.64 18.59
C TRP A 174 -2.54 1.92 17.75
N ARG A 175 -2.17 3.19 17.55
CA ARG A 175 -0.95 3.57 16.81
C ARG A 175 0.32 3.16 17.55
N LYS A 176 0.34 3.33 18.87
CA LYS A 176 1.48 2.93 19.70
C LYS A 176 1.59 1.41 19.71
N ASP A 177 0.47 0.71 19.87
CA ASP A 177 0.44 -0.75 19.89
C ASP A 177 0.81 -1.32 18.52
N PHE A 178 0.30 -0.73 17.44
CA PHE A 178 0.66 -1.09 16.06
C PHE A 178 2.16 -0.85 15.79
N ALA A 179 2.70 0.28 16.23
CA ALA A 179 4.12 0.57 16.08
C ALA A 179 4.99 -0.48 16.81
N GLN A 180 4.62 -0.84 18.04
CA GLN A 180 5.37 -1.78 18.88
C GLN A 180 5.26 -3.23 18.40
N ASN A 181 4.07 -3.67 17.99
CA ASN A 181 3.81 -5.08 17.67
C ASN A 181 3.95 -5.41 16.18
N VAL A 182 3.89 -4.42 15.30
CA VAL A 182 3.90 -4.63 13.85
C VAL A 182 5.04 -3.88 13.19
N LEU A 183 5.11 -2.55 13.35
CA LEU A 183 6.07 -1.75 12.59
C LEU A 183 7.52 -2.04 12.97
N ILE A 184 7.85 -1.99 14.27
CA ILE A 184 9.21 -2.23 14.76
C ILE A 184 9.69 -3.65 14.43
N PRO A 185 8.92 -4.73 14.68
CA PRO A 185 9.31 -6.08 14.28
C PRO A 185 9.56 -6.22 12.77
N LEU A 186 8.68 -5.66 11.93
CA LEU A 186 8.85 -5.70 10.48
C LEU A 186 10.09 -4.89 10.02
N GLU A 187 10.36 -3.75 10.64
CA GLU A 187 11.55 -2.95 10.38
C GLU A 187 12.84 -3.72 10.70
N LEU A 188 12.89 -4.35 11.88
CA LEU A 188 14.03 -5.16 12.31
C LEU A 188 14.26 -6.31 11.35
N CYS A 189 13.21 -7.04 10.98
CA CYS A 189 13.30 -8.11 10.01
C CYS A 189 13.80 -7.61 8.64
N TYR A 190 13.28 -6.48 8.17
CA TYR A 190 13.70 -5.87 6.92
C TYR A 190 15.20 -5.51 6.95
N ARG A 191 15.66 -4.86 8.01
CA ARG A 191 17.08 -4.50 8.20
C ARG A 191 18.00 -5.73 8.23
N GLN A 192 17.59 -6.80 8.93
CA GLN A 192 18.35 -8.06 8.96
C GLN A 192 18.50 -8.68 7.56
N ILE A 193 17.47 -8.59 6.73
CA ILE A 193 17.51 -9.09 5.35
C ILE A 193 18.39 -8.22 4.44
N LEU A 194 18.46 -6.91 4.68
CA LEU A 194 19.37 -6.02 3.94
C LEU A 194 20.85 -6.26 4.28
N GLN A 195 21.14 -6.73 5.49
CA GLN A 195 22.51 -6.97 5.97
C GLN A 195 23.05 -8.36 5.60
N LYS A 196 22.20 -9.30 5.18
CA LYS A 196 22.64 -10.59 4.66
C LYS A 196 23.04 -10.44 3.18
N PRO A 197 24.29 -10.81 2.80
CA PRO A 197 24.76 -10.74 1.42
C PRO A 197 23.98 -11.67 0.49
#